data_AF-A0A292S573-F1
#
_entry.id   AF-A0A292S573-F1
#
_cell.length_a   1.000
_cell.length_b   1.000
_cell.length_c   1.000
_cell.angle_alpha   90.00
_cell.angle_beta   90.00
_cell.angle_gamma   90.00
#
_symmetry.space_group_name_H-M   'P 1'
#
loop_
_entity.id
_entity.type
_entity.pdbx_description
1 polymer ?
#
loop_
_entity_poly.entity_id
_entity_poly.type
_entity_poly.pdbx_seq_one_letter_code
_entity_poly.pdbx_strand_id
1 'polypeptide(L)'
;MNDNCRIKKIEIKNIKGFKNYQFSPNQYLIPNKPNLFVAPNGFGKSSITTAFNALLKTKIKLSPLEYREQNFDYKPCLSIITSDEYGNNEQNFYADENKNTINSMFEIEVINSPLKAKKKSLGGGTSYAVIDIEPLIIWNTIPKKENLSYSVREYRKAIKKNSHIFKNLKFLFNNKKFICEFKNKINYKSFELKKRQKILLEFKEQLSELSLKEIKNFENVDITKLKNINDLTEIANLIKKYSDEIKDIKDLYIQSIQVIDIILSLPSIKFNNIYKYYSYCLEKEKFKSRINNFNNAWLKLELLEKKGKLVAEFPNPSLISNGQRDILVFIAKLLKAEVKLHGDNSILIIDEIFDYLDEANLVSAQYYINKFIETFREKNKKIYVIIMTHLDPVVFQSYYFKNLHIYYLSKSQRKPNEKIIEKLLIYRNKKENKFTDEQIDNISKYYLHYNPDNYEPIEIFDNLNLNKIHTKSDFISYIKNHYELYKDENRTTEYDPLAVCCFVRLKIEKSLYDRLENDSKDKFLDCHTTIEKIRFIEDLGGDVSEHYYLLNIIHNEAIHCKNNTDNYTRLYSKLENLIIRQLILSI
;
A
#
# COMPACT_ATOMS: atom_id res chain seq x y z
N MET A 1 -3.14 8.35 -24.71
CA MET A 1 -1.93 8.23 -23.87
C MET A 1 -2.11 6.97 -23.03
N ASN A 2 -1.08 6.13 -22.87
CA ASN A 2 -1.18 4.73 -22.42
C ASN A 2 -1.82 4.57 -21.02
N ASP A 3 -3.14 4.40 -20.97
CA ASP A 3 -3.90 4.40 -19.71
C ASP A 3 -3.70 3.16 -18.83
N ASN A 4 -3.06 2.09 -19.29
CA ASN A 4 -3.05 0.81 -18.56
C ASN A 4 -1.68 0.19 -18.23
N CYS A 5 -0.60 0.96 -18.12
CA CYS A 5 0.67 0.44 -17.60
C CYS A 5 0.52 -0.16 -16.18
N ARG A 6 0.92 -1.43 -16.02
CA ARG A 6 0.96 -2.21 -14.76
C ARG A 6 2.32 -2.88 -14.58
N ILE A 7 2.81 -2.99 -13.34
CA ILE A 7 4.08 -3.68 -13.06
C ILE A 7 3.86 -5.19 -13.14
N LYS A 8 4.54 -5.83 -14.10
CA LYS A 8 4.49 -7.27 -14.40
C LYS A 8 5.63 -8.03 -13.72
N LYS A 9 6.82 -7.43 -13.63
CA LYS A 9 7.98 -8.09 -13.05
C LYS A 9 8.93 -7.09 -12.40
N ILE A 10 9.55 -7.51 -11.30
CA ILE A 10 10.66 -6.81 -10.66
C ILE A 10 11.85 -7.77 -10.64
N GLU A 11 13.02 -7.30 -11.09
CA GLU A 11 14.28 -8.05 -11.02
C GLU A 11 15.33 -7.26 -10.24
N ILE A 12 16.06 -7.93 -9.35
CA ILE A 12 17.12 -7.34 -8.53
C ILE A 12 18.35 -8.24 -8.63
N LYS A 13 19.50 -7.66 -8.99
CA LYS A 13 20.76 -8.39 -9.11
C LYS A 13 21.83 -7.73 -8.27
N ASN A 14 22.62 -8.55 -7.57
CA ASN A 14 23.81 -8.15 -6.82
C ASN A 14 23.59 -7.04 -5.77
N ILE A 15 22.49 -7.09 -5.02
CA ILE A 15 22.19 -6.15 -3.93
C ILE A 15 22.04 -6.94 -2.64
N LYS A 16 22.85 -6.64 -1.63
CA LYS A 16 22.92 -7.36 -0.35
C LYS A 16 22.95 -8.89 -0.55
N GLY A 17 21.97 -9.62 -0.04
CA GLY A 17 21.91 -11.08 -0.12
C GLY A 17 21.48 -11.63 -1.49
N PHE A 18 21.08 -10.80 -2.45
CA PHE A 18 20.57 -11.28 -3.73
C PHE A 18 21.64 -11.32 -4.83
N LYS A 19 21.91 -12.53 -5.35
CA LYS A 19 22.59 -12.74 -6.63
C LYS A 19 21.69 -12.32 -7.80
N ASN A 20 20.53 -12.96 -7.88
CA ASN A 20 19.48 -12.68 -8.86
C ASN A 20 18.14 -13.03 -8.22
N TYR A 21 17.33 -12.01 -7.96
CA TYR A 21 16.00 -12.13 -7.43
C TYR A 21 15.01 -11.66 -8.50
N GLN A 22 13.97 -12.45 -8.74
CA GLN A 22 12.91 -12.12 -9.67
C GLN A 22 11.56 -12.33 -9.00
N PHE A 23 10.72 -11.31 -9.08
CA PHE A 23 9.35 -11.35 -8.61
C PHE A 23 8.40 -11.08 -9.77
N SER A 24 7.61 -12.09 -10.10
CA SER A 24 6.52 -12.01 -11.07
C SER A 24 5.20 -12.29 -10.32
N PRO A 25 4.36 -11.28 -10.02
CA PRO A 25 3.01 -11.52 -9.55
C PRO A 25 2.25 -12.40 -10.56
N ASN A 26 1.35 -13.28 -10.08
CA ASN A 26 0.57 -14.17 -10.97
C ASN A 26 -0.32 -13.40 -11.98
N GLN A 27 -0.55 -12.10 -11.77
CA GLN A 27 -1.21 -11.19 -12.70
C GLN A 27 -0.34 -9.94 -12.88
N TYR A 28 -0.51 -8.95 -11.99
CA TYR A 28 0.26 -7.71 -11.94
C TYR A 28 0.26 -7.17 -10.50
N LEU A 29 1.12 -6.20 -10.20
CA LEU A 29 0.86 -5.33 -9.05
C LEU A 29 -0.30 -4.41 -9.33
N ILE A 30 -1.18 -4.24 -8.34
CA ILE A 30 -2.39 -3.46 -8.50
C ILE A 30 -2.13 -2.02 -8.05
N PRO A 31 -2.25 -1.01 -8.94
CA PRO A 31 -2.11 0.37 -8.54
C PRO A 31 -3.30 0.80 -7.68
N ASN A 32 -3.07 1.84 -6.89
CA ASN A 32 -4.08 2.47 -6.05
C ASN A 32 -4.76 1.50 -5.08
N LYS A 33 -4.05 0.45 -4.64
CA LYS A 33 -4.46 -0.47 -3.58
C LYS A 33 -3.23 -0.88 -2.75
N PRO A 34 -3.40 -1.29 -1.49
CA PRO A 34 -2.33 -1.89 -0.70
C PRO A 34 -1.93 -3.26 -1.29
N ASN A 35 -0.64 -3.42 -1.59
CA ASN A 35 -0.04 -4.69 -2.01
C ASN A 35 0.82 -5.21 -0.85
N LEU A 36 0.36 -6.28 -0.19
CA LEU A 36 1.03 -6.87 0.96
C LEU A 36 2.02 -7.94 0.51
N PHE A 37 3.31 -7.68 0.73
CA PHE A 37 4.41 -8.58 0.41
C PHE A 37 4.81 -9.33 1.68
N VAL A 38 4.43 -10.60 1.75
CA VAL A 38 4.64 -11.44 2.93
C VAL A 38 5.85 -12.33 2.71
N ALA A 39 6.82 -12.25 3.61
CA ALA A 39 7.98 -13.14 3.62
C ALA A 39 8.52 -13.32 5.05
N PRO A 40 9.07 -14.49 5.40
CA PRO A 40 9.68 -14.72 6.70
C PRO A 40 10.90 -13.82 6.91
N ASN A 41 11.34 -13.73 8.16
CA ASN A 41 12.60 -13.05 8.48
C ASN A 41 13.77 -13.82 7.84
N GLY A 42 14.77 -13.08 7.35
CA GLY A 42 15.90 -13.66 6.61
C GLY A 42 15.67 -13.87 5.11
N PHE A 43 14.45 -13.70 4.57
CA PHE A 43 14.19 -13.82 3.12
C PHE A 43 14.98 -12.83 2.25
N GLY A 44 15.38 -11.68 2.82
CA GLY A 44 15.98 -10.58 2.07
C GLY A 44 15.00 -9.46 1.71
N LYS A 45 13.92 -9.26 2.47
CA LYS A 45 13.02 -8.10 2.34
C LYS A 45 13.82 -6.78 2.31
N SER A 46 14.77 -6.64 3.22
CA SER A 46 15.68 -5.49 3.26
C SER A 46 16.54 -5.33 2.00
N SER A 47 16.87 -6.41 1.27
CA SER A 47 17.55 -6.33 -0.03
C SER A 47 16.65 -5.70 -1.10
N ILE A 48 15.35 -6.02 -1.09
CA ILE A 48 14.35 -5.38 -1.96
C ILE A 48 14.28 -3.89 -1.65
N THR A 49 14.06 -3.54 -0.38
CA THR A 49 14.01 -2.16 0.11
C THR A 49 15.25 -1.37 -0.33
N THR A 50 16.43 -1.97 -0.20
CA THR A 50 17.71 -1.34 -0.53
C THR A 50 17.82 -1.06 -2.03
N ALA A 51 17.37 -1.98 -2.88
CA ALA A 51 17.39 -1.80 -4.33
C ALA A 51 16.63 -0.53 -4.76
N PHE A 52 15.45 -0.30 -4.18
CA PHE A 52 14.64 0.88 -4.48
C PHE A 52 15.18 2.15 -3.80
N ASN A 53 15.64 2.05 -2.55
CA ASN A 53 16.16 3.20 -1.81
C ASN A 53 17.49 3.73 -2.36
N ALA A 54 18.27 2.89 -3.02
CA ALA A 54 19.55 3.25 -3.63
C ALA A 54 19.42 3.96 -4.98
N LEU A 55 18.20 4.10 -5.52
CA LEU A 55 17.95 4.80 -6.78
C LEU A 55 18.17 6.32 -6.60
N LEU A 56 19.13 6.85 -7.34
CA LEU A 56 19.27 8.27 -7.62
C LEU A 56 18.66 8.59 -8.99
N LYS A 57 18.46 9.88 -9.29
CA LYS A 57 17.88 10.32 -10.57
C LYS A 57 18.57 9.75 -11.82
N THR A 58 19.87 9.47 -11.74
CA THR A 58 20.69 9.07 -12.89
C THR A 58 21.28 7.66 -12.79
N LYS A 59 21.29 7.04 -11.61
CA LYS A 59 21.95 5.74 -11.37
C LYS A 59 21.50 5.10 -10.05
N ILE A 60 21.91 3.86 -9.80
CA ILE A 60 21.93 3.22 -8.48
C ILE A 60 23.22 3.61 -7.77
N LYS A 61 23.12 3.96 -6.48
CA LYS A 61 24.28 4.16 -5.60
C LYS A 61 24.05 3.45 -4.28
N LEU A 62 24.76 2.34 -4.09
CA LEU A 62 24.78 1.59 -2.83
C LEU A 62 25.88 2.14 -1.89
N SER A 63 25.67 1.98 -0.59
CA SER A 63 26.76 2.09 0.38
C SER A 63 27.63 0.81 0.36
N PRO A 64 28.89 0.86 0.83
CA PRO A 64 29.80 -0.30 0.79
C PRO A 64 29.22 -1.60 1.36
N LEU A 65 28.48 -1.49 2.47
CA LEU A 65 27.86 -2.64 3.15
C LEU A 65 26.64 -3.22 2.41
N GLU A 66 26.13 -2.52 1.41
CA GLU A 66 24.94 -2.92 0.65
C GLU A 66 25.29 -3.64 -0.65
N TYR A 67 26.56 -3.63 -1.06
CA TYR A 67 27.06 -4.48 -2.13
C TYR A 67 26.98 -5.94 -1.72
N ARG A 68 26.65 -6.81 -2.67
CA ARG A 68 26.63 -8.25 -2.43
C ARG A 68 28.01 -8.72 -1.98
N GLU A 69 28.07 -9.49 -0.90
CA GLU A 69 29.33 -9.98 -0.32
C GLU A 69 30.35 -8.84 -0.05
N GLN A 70 29.89 -7.59 0.03
CA GLN A 70 30.73 -6.38 0.11
C GLN A 70 31.74 -6.25 -1.05
N ASN A 71 31.44 -6.89 -2.18
CA ASN A 71 32.29 -6.90 -3.36
C ASN A 71 31.75 -5.94 -4.44
N PHE A 72 32.56 -4.95 -4.80
CA PHE A 72 32.25 -3.91 -5.79
C PHE A 72 32.25 -4.40 -7.25
N ASP A 73 32.79 -5.59 -7.50
CA ASP A 73 32.75 -6.24 -8.82
C ASP A 73 31.35 -6.77 -9.14
N TYR A 74 30.55 -7.08 -8.10
CA TYR A 74 29.16 -7.48 -8.28
C TYR A 74 28.29 -6.26 -8.57
N LYS A 75 28.14 -5.97 -9.86
CA LYS A 75 27.42 -4.80 -10.35
C LYS A 75 25.92 -4.86 -10.01
N PRO A 76 25.38 -3.91 -9.24
CA PRO A 76 23.99 -3.89 -8.85
C PRO A 76 23.09 -3.49 -10.02
N CYS A 77 21.92 -4.11 -10.11
CA CYS A 77 20.92 -3.79 -11.11
C CYS A 77 19.51 -3.99 -10.56
N LEU A 78 18.61 -3.07 -10.90
CA LEU A 78 17.18 -3.17 -10.66
C LEU A 78 16.45 -3.01 -11.99
N SER A 79 15.51 -3.90 -12.29
CA SER A 79 14.66 -3.85 -13.49
C SER A 79 13.19 -3.91 -13.09
N ILE A 80 12.36 -3.11 -13.74
CA ILE A 80 10.90 -3.13 -13.63
C ILE A 80 10.34 -3.30 -15.03
N ILE A 81 9.66 -4.42 -15.26
CA ILE A 81 8.95 -4.69 -16.50
C ILE A 81 7.50 -4.35 -16.29
N THR A 82 6.96 -3.56 -17.21
CA THR A 82 5.56 -3.15 -17.22
C THR A 82 4.87 -3.57 -18.50
N SER A 83 3.56 -3.81 -18.46
CA SER A 83 2.73 -4.06 -19.64
C SER A 83 1.38 -3.38 -19.49
N ASP A 84 0.54 -3.41 -20.52
CA ASP A 84 -0.88 -3.12 -20.34
C ASP A 84 -1.61 -4.26 -19.60
N GLU A 85 -2.91 -4.06 -19.33
CA GLU A 85 -3.76 -5.00 -18.60
C GLU A 85 -4.00 -6.33 -19.32
N TYR A 86 -3.74 -6.38 -20.63
CA TYR A 86 -3.83 -7.58 -21.46
C TYR A 86 -2.47 -8.26 -21.65
N GLY A 87 -1.40 -7.70 -21.06
CA GLY A 87 -0.04 -8.21 -21.18
C GLY A 87 0.68 -7.78 -22.45
N ASN A 88 0.11 -6.86 -23.23
CA ASN A 88 0.73 -6.31 -24.43
C ASN A 88 1.59 -5.09 -24.08
N ASN A 89 2.36 -4.60 -25.07
CA ASN A 89 3.19 -3.39 -24.95
C ASN A 89 4.19 -3.42 -23.78
N GLU A 90 4.94 -4.51 -23.64
CA GLU A 90 5.95 -4.61 -22.60
C GLU A 90 7.03 -3.53 -22.73
N GLN A 91 7.33 -2.89 -21.61
CA GLN A 91 8.41 -1.91 -21.48
C GLN A 91 9.30 -2.32 -20.32
N ASN A 92 10.61 -2.29 -20.54
CA ASN A 92 11.60 -2.58 -19.51
C ASN A 92 12.31 -1.30 -19.08
N PHE A 93 12.17 -0.96 -17.81
CA PHE A 93 12.92 0.10 -17.16
C PHE A 93 13.97 -0.52 -16.26
N TYR A 94 15.18 0.01 -16.27
CA TYR A 94 16.27 -0.51 -15.45
C TYR A 94 17.13 0.61 -14.88
N ALA A 95 17.87 0.27 -13.84
CA ALA A 95 18.90 1.12 -13.28
C ALA A 95 20.11 0.29 -12.87
N ASP A 96 21.29 0.88 -13.06
CA ASP A 96 22.61 0.33 -12.71
C ASP A 96 23.53 1.47 -12.22
N GLU A 97 24.83 1.23 -12.07
CA GLU A 97 25.79 2.24 -11.58
C GLU A 97 25.96 3.47 -12.50
N ASN A 98 25.48 3.40 -13.74
CA ASN A 98 25.70 4.40 -14.79
C ASN A 98 24.41 5.07 -15.26
N LYS A 99 23.27 4.37 -15.21
CA LYS A 99 21.99 4.82 -15.78
C LYS A 99 20.82 4.48 -14.87
N ASN A 100 19.76 5.28 -14.95
CA ASN A 100 18.46 5.00 -14.36
C ASN A 100 17.34 5.43 -15.31
N THR A 101 16.72 4.48 -16.01
CA THR A 101 15.50 4.74 -16.81
C THR A 101 14.22 4.55 -16.01
N ILE A 102 14.28 3.96 -14.81
CA ILE A 102 13.11 3.85 -13.92
C ILE A 102 12.60 5.24 -13.54
N ASN A 103 13.49 6.21 -13.32
CA ASN A 103 13.14 7.58 -12.95
C ASN A 103 12.38 8.37 -14.05
N SER A 104 12.33 7.89 -15.31
CA SER A 104 11.47 8.50 -16.33
C SER A 104 10.02 8.07 -16.23
N MET A 105 9.75 6.96 -15.53
CA MET A 105 8.41 6.37 -15.42
C MET A 105 7.86 6.42 -13.99
N PHE A 106 8.69 6.15 -12.99
CA PHE A 106 8.27 6.01 -11.60
C PHE A 106 9.01 7.00 -10.69
N GLU A 107 8.24 7.72 -9.88
CA GLU A 107 8.76 8.34 -8.66
C GLU A 107 8.70 7.32 -7.51
N ILE A 108 9.77 7.23 -6.72
CA ILE A 108 9.91 6.16 -5.74
C ILE A 108 10.30 6.74 -4.38
N GLU A 109 9.60 6.30 -3.33
CA GLU A 109 9.96 6.58 -1.95
C GLU A 109 9.86 5.31 -1.11
N VAL A 110 10.81 5.18 -0.18
CA VAL A 110 10.92 4.04 0.72
C VAL A 110 10.82 4.55 2.16
N ILE A 111 9.90 3.97 2.91
CA ILE A 111 9.71 4.22 4.34
C ILE A 111 10.19 2.99 5.10
N ASN A 112 11.27 3.14 5.85
CA ASN A 112 11.86 2.11 6.70
C ASN A 112 11.57 2.38 8.19
N SER A 113 11.84 1.37 9.04
CA SER A 113 11.72 1.49 10.50
C SER A 113 12.53 2.68 11.08
N PRO A 114 12.00 3.40 12.09
CA PRO A 114 12.50 4.72 12.48
C PRO A 114 13.69 4.75 13.44
N LEU A 115 14.14 3.62 13.99
CA LEU A 115 15.07 3.64 15.12
C LEU A 115 16.54 3.62 14.70
N LYS A 116 17.21 4.76 14.88
CA LYS A 116 18.68 4.82 14.96
C LYS A 116 19.07 5.27 16.36
N ALA A 117 19.87 4.47 17.06
CA ALA A 117 20.47 4.88 18.33
C ALA A 117 21.43 6.05 18.08
N LYS A 118 21.34 7.11 18.89
CA LYS A 118 22.27 8.24 18.87
C LYS A 118 23.08 8.30 20.15
N LYS A 119 24.38 8.60 19.99
CA LYS A 119 25.30 8.87 21.09
C LYS A 119 25.15 10.35 21.49
N LYS A 120 24.65 10.65 22.69
CA LYS A 120 24.70 12.00 23.29
C LYS A 120 25.91 12.10 24.21
N SER A 121 26.67 13.19 24.10
CA SER A 121 27.76 13.52 25.02
C SER A 121 27.20 14.36 26.17
N LEU A 122 27.47 13.95 27.40
CA LEU A 122 27.57 14.90 28.50
C LEU A 122 28.99 15.48 28.44
N GLY A 123 29.15 16.78 28.62
CA GLY A 123 30.49 17.38 28.68
C GLY A 123 31.40 16.64 29.67
N GLY A 124 32.70 16.55 29.37
CA GLY A 124 33.67 15.79 30.17
C GLY A 124 34.04 14.40 29.62
N GLY A 125 33.67 14.07 28.39
CA GLY A 125 34.10 12.84 27.71
C GLY A 125 33.21 11.61 27.92
N THR A 126 32.14 11.73 28.71
CA THR A 126 31.13 10.67 28.89
C THR A 126 30.01 10.78 27.87
N SER A 127 29.52 9.62 27.43
CA SER A 127 28.47 9.54 26.42
C SER A 127 27.51 8.41 26.72
N TYR A 128 26.22 8.63 26.43
CA TYR A 128 25.16 7.64 26.61
C TYR A 128 24.33 7.53 25.34
N ALA A 129 23.76 6.34 25.11
CA ALA A 129 22.87 6.11 23.98
C ALA A 129 21.47 6.63 24.34
N VAL A 130 20.94 7.55 23.54
CA VAL A 130 19.56 8.01 23.66
C VAL A 130 18.85 7.69 22.36
N ILE A 131 17.64 7.13 22.48
CA ILE A 131 16.71 7.04 21.36
C ILE A 131 16.10 8.43 21.20
N ASP A 132 16.62 9.19 20.25
CA ASP A 132 16.16 10.55 19.93
C ASP A 132 15.53 10.54 18.53
N ILE A 133 14.47 11.31 18.33
CA ILE A 133 13.80 11.42 17.04
C ILE A 133 14.29 12.70 16.39
N GLU A 134 15.12 12.58 15.35
CA GLU A 134 15.51 13.77 14.60
C GLU A 134 14.28 14.43 13.97
N PRO A 135 14.17 15.77 14.03
CA PRO A 135 13.16 16.50 13.30
C PRO A 135 13.19 16.11 11.82
N LEU A 136 12.03 15.72 11.28
CA LEU A 136 11.97 15.22 9.91
C LEU A 136 11.69 16.40 8.97
N ILE A 137 12.58 16.60 7.99
CA ILE A 137 12.34 17.59 6.94
C ILE A 137 11.29 17.03 5.98
N ILE A 138 10.10 17.62 6.00
CA ILE A 138 8.98 17.30 5.09
C ILE A 138 9.18 18.01 3.76
N TRP A 139 9.61 19.28 3.81
CA TRP A 139 9.81 20.10 2.62
C TRP A 139 11.18 20.78 2.66
N ASN A 140 12.03 20.49 1.67
CA ASN A 140 13.43 20.94 1.64
C ASN A 140 13.60 22.44 1.37
N THR A 141 12.69 23.05 0.61
CA THR A 141 12.76 24.47 0.24
C THR A 141 11.35 25.04 0.09
N ILE A 142 10.97 25.93 1.02
CA ILE A 142 9.71 26.65 0.96
C ILE A 142 9.79 27.66 -0.20
N PRO A 143 8.82 27.65 -1.14
CA PRO A 143 8.77 28.64 -2.20
C PRO A 143 8.72 30.06 -1.61
N LYS A 144 9.43 31.00 -2.23
CA LYS A 144 9.38 32.40 -1.77
C LYS A 144 7.98 32.95 -1.98
N LYS A 145 7.47 33.68 -0.98
CA LYS A 145 6.21 34.41 -1.10
C LYS A 145 6.35 35.48 -2.17
N GLU A 146 5.51 35.39 -3.19
CA GLU A 146 5.39 36.39 -4.24
C GLU A 146 3.92 36.82 -4.34
N ASN A 147 3.66 38.11 -4.46
CA ASN A 147 2.30 38.65 -4.50
C ASN A 147 1.90 38.98 -5.94
N LEU A 148 0.64 38.72 -6.27
CA LEU A 148 0.03 39.20 -7.50
C LEU A 148 -0.32 40.69 -7.33
N SER A 149 0.44 41.57 -7.98
CA SER A 149 0.19 43.01 -7.99
C SER A 149 -0.98 43.32 -8.94
N TYR A 150 -2.20 43.31 -8.41
CA TYR A 150 -3.41 43.67 -9.15
C TYR A 150 -4.10 44.91 -8.55
N SER A 151 -4.46 45.84 -9.44
CA SER A 151 -5.28 47.00 -9.14
C SER A 151 -6.39 47.12 -10.18
N VAL A 152 -7.65 47.02 -9.73
CA VAL A 152 -8.81 47.26 -10.60
C VAL A 152 -8.77 48.66 -11.22
N ARG A 153 -8.24 49.65 -10.49
CA ARG A 153 -8.13 51.03 -10.99
C ARG A 153 -7.18 51.12 -12.18
N GLU A 154 -6.03 50.46 -12.10
CA GLU A 154 -5.04 50.44 -13.19
C GLU A 154 -5.56 49.67 -14.39
N TYR A 155 -6.18 48.51 -14.16
CA TYR A 155 -6.81 47.72 -15.20
C TYR A 155 -7.90 48.51 -15.94
N ARG A 156 -8.78 49.19 -15.19
CA ARG A 156 -9.82 50.06 -15.75
C ARG A 156 -9.27 51.28 -16.47
N LYS A 157 -8.12 51.84 -16.07
CA LYS A 157 -7.46 52.94 -16.79
C LYS A 157 -6.94 52.52 -18.16
N ALA A 158 -6.47 51.28 -18.30
CA ALA A 158 -6.04 50.74 -19.58
C ALA A 158 -7.23 50.52 -20.55
N ILE A 159 -8.44 50.38 -20.01
CA ILE A 159 -9.68 50.24 -20.78
C ILE A 159 -10.31 51.61 -20.98
N LYS A 160 -10.34 52.08 -22.22
CA LYS A 160 -10.75 53.46 -22.54
C LYS A 160 -12.24 53.73 -22.23
N LYS A 161 -13.15 52.90 -22.75
CA LYS A 161 -14.61 53.11 -22.67
C LYS A 161 -15.27 51.96 -21.93
N ASN A 162 -16.34 52.26 -21.18
CA ASN A 162 -17.12 51.30 -20.39
C ASN A 162 -16.30 50.44 -19.40
N SER A 163 -15.17 50.96 -18.90
CA SER A 163 -14.27 50.21 -18.01
C SER A 163 -14.91 49.78 -16.68
N HIS A 164 -15.99 50.44 -16.25
CA HIS A 164 -16.72 50.11 -15.02
C HIS A 164 -17.37 48.72 -15.03
N ILE A 165 -17.59 48.11 -16.21
CA ILE A 165 -18.10 46.73 -16.36
C ILE A 165 -17.17 45.71 -15.69
N PHE A 166 -15.85 45.95 -15.71
CA PHE A 166 -14.87 45.05 -15.13
C PHE A 166 -14.79 45.22 -13.63
N LYS A 167 -15.08 44.17 -12.86
CA LYS A 167 -15.20 44.21 -11.40
C LYS A 167 -13.83 44.11 -10.73
N ASN A 168 -13.79 44.31 -9.41
CA ASN A 168 -12.57 44.16 -8.62
C ASN A 168 -12.37 42.68 -8.27
N LEU A 169 -11.43 42.01 -8.94
CA LEU A 169 -11.17 40.59 -8.77
C LEU A 169 -10.05 40.28 -7.75
N LYS A 170 -9.67 41.24 -6.89
CA LYS A 170 -8.58 41.08 -5.93
C LYS A 170 -8.82 39.90 -4.98
N PHE A 171 -10.07 39.65 -4.62
CA PHE A 171 -10.47 38.51 -3.78
C PHE A 171 -10.15 37.16 -4.45
N LEU A 172 -10.34 37.04 -5.78
CA LEU A 172 -9.99 35.82 -6.53
C LEU A 172 -8.48 35.62 -6.59
N PHE A 173 -7.71 36.66 -6.90
CA PHE A 173 -6.24 36.56 -6.99
C PHE A 173 -5.55 36.29 -5.64
N ASN A 174 -6.19 36.70 -4.54
CA ASN A 174 -5.75 36.37 -3.19
C ASN A 174 -6.22 34.97 -2.73
N ASN A 175 -7.18 34.36 -3.43
CA ASN A 175 -7.68 33.03 -3.10
C ASN A 175 -6.70 31.96 -3.61
N LYS A 176 -6.01 31.31 -2.68
CA LYS A 176 -5.03 30.25 -2.98
C LYS A 176 -5.63 29.12 -3.81
N LYS A 177 -6.86 28.70 -3.51
CA LYS A 177 -7.55 27.59 -4.19
C LYS A 177 -7.88 27.97 -5.63
N PHE A 178 -8.38 29.19 -5.86
CA PHE A 178 -8.67 29.70 -7.21
C PHE A 178 -7.42 29.65 -8.11
N ILE A 179 -6.28 30.20 -7.67
CA ILE A 179 -5.04 30.21 -8.46
C ILE A 179 -4.52 28.79 -8.73
N CYS A 180 -4.58 27.90 -7.75
CA CYS A 180 -4.12 26.52 -7.93
C CYS A 180 -5.01 25.74 -8.91
N GLU A 181 -6.35 25.84 -8.76
CA GLU A 181 -7.27 25.22 -9.72
C GLU A 181 -7.13 25.83 -11.12
N PHE A 182 -6.93 27.15 -11.20
CA PHE A 182 -6.70 27.83 -12.48
C PHE A 182 -5.46 27.27 -13.18
N LYS A 183 -4.32 27.22 -12.48
CA LYS A 183 -3.05 26.74 -13.07
C LYS A 183 -3.11 25.27 -13.50
N ASN A 184 -3.86 24.45 -12.77
CA ASN A 184 -3.94 23.00 -13.01
C ASN A 184 -4.94 22.62 -14.09
N LYS A 185 -6.03 23.39 -14.27
CA LYS A 185 -7.12 23.05 -15.21
C LYS A 185 -7.03 23.81 -16.53
N ILE A 186 -6.45 25.01 -16.55
CA ILE A 186 -6.58 25.93 -17.68
C ILE A 186 -5.27 26.08 -18.43
N ASN A 187 -5.32 25.89 -19.75
CA ASN A 187 -4.19 26.18 -20.63
C ASN A 187 -4.16 27.68 -20.99
N TYR A 188 -3.89 28.56 -20.01
CA TYR A 188 -3.99 30.01 -20.20
C TYR A 188 -3.01 30.58 -21.25
N LYS A 189 -1.90 29.89 -21.55
CA LYS A 189 -0.96 30.29 -22.61
C LYS A 189 -1.57 30.20 -24.02
N SER A 190 -2.58 29.36 -24.20
CA SER A 190 -3.26 29.26 -25.50
C SER A 190 -3.96 30.57 -25.90
N PHE A 191 -4.22 31.48 -24.96
CA PHE A 191 -4.75 32.82 -25.23
C PHE A 191 -3.70 33.80 -25.78
N GLU A 192 -2.41 33.42 -25.84
CA GLU A 192 -1.37 34.15 -26.59
C GLU A 192 -1.49 33.93 -28.12
N LEU A 193 -2.24 32.91 -28.57
CA LEU A 193 -2.45 32.64 -29.98
C LEU A 193 -3.22 33.78 -30.67
N LYS A 194 -2.73 34.24 -31.83
CA LYS A 194 -3.34 35.35 -32.61
C LYS A 194 -4.84 35.20 -32.82
N LYS A 195 -5.33 33.98 -33.12
CA LYS A 195 -6.76 33.70 -33.31
C LYS A 195 -7.56 33.97 -32.03
N ARG A 196 -7.07 33.54 -30.86
CA ARG A 196 -7.74 33.78 -29.57
C ARG A 196 -7.68 35.25 -29.19
N GLN A 197 -6.54 35.91 -29.39
CA GLN A 197 -6.40 37.36 -29.15
C GLN A 197 -7.37 38.18 -29.99
N LYS A 198 -7.56 37.83 -31.27
CA LYS A 198 -8.54 38.48 -32.15
C LYS A 198 -9.96 38.38 -31.58
N ILE A 199 -10.39 37.18 -31.17
CA ILE A 199 -11.72 36.97 -30.56
C ILE A 199 -11.89 37.81 -29.28
N LEU A 200 -10.87 37.84 -28.41
CA LEU A 200 -10.92 38.62 -27.17
C LEU A 200 -10.97 40.13 -27.44
N LEU A 201 -10.27 40.60 -28.48
CA LEU A 201 -10.25 42.01 -28.86
C LEU A 201 -11.58 42.44 -29.48
N GLU A 202 -12.13 41.66 -30.42
CA GLU A 202 -13.48 41.87 -30.99
C GLU A 202 -14.54 41.97 -29.88
N PHE A 203 -14.47 41.09 -28.87
CA PHE A 203 -15.41 41.14 -27.75
C PHE A 203 -15.22 42.39 -26.87
N LYS A 204 -13.98 42.82 -26.61
CA LYS A 204 -13.72 44.07 -25.86
C LYS A 204 -14.20 45.30 -26.63
N GLU A 205 -14.10 45.30 -27.96
CA GLU A 205 -14.65 46.35 -28.83
C GLU A 205 -16.17 46.40 -28.72
N GLN A 206 -16.85 45.25 -28.79
CA GLN A 206 -18.30 45.13 -28.54
C GLN A 206 -18.69 45.74 -27.19
N LEU A 207 -17.96 45.42 -26.10
CA LEU A 207 -18.24 45.99 -24.78
C LEU A 207 -18.08 47.52 -24.74
N SER A 208 -17.19 48.08 -25.56
CA SER A 208 -16.93 49.52 -25.63
C SER A 208 -18.05 50.30 -26.33
N GLU A 209 -18.87 49.63 -27.13
CA GLU A 209 -19.97 50.25 -27.89
C GLU A 209 -21.27 50.36 -27.09
N LEU A 210 -21.42 49.54 -26.04
CA LEU A 210 -22.63 49.49 -25.21
C LEU A 210 -22.97 50.83 -24.55
N SER A 211 -24.27 51.11 -24.46
CA SER A 211 -24.85 52.20 -23.67
C SER A 211 -24.95 51.84 -22.18
N LEU A 212 -25.14 52.83 -21.31
CA LEU A 212 -25.29 52.62 -19.86
C LEU A 212 -26.47 51.71 -19.48
N LYS A 213 -27.55 51.70 -20.27
CA LYS A 213 -28.70 50.82 -20.03
C LYS A 213 -28.36 49.37 -20.38
N GLU A 214 -27.72 49.16 -21.53
CA GLU A 214 -27.31 47.82 -21.97
C GLU A 214 -26.29 47.18 -21.04
N ILE A 215 -25.37 47.99 -20.47
CA ILE A 215 -24.39 47.51 -19.50
C ILE A 215 -25.04 46.96 -18.22
N LYS A 216 -26.08 47.63 -17.71
CA LYS A 216 -26.73 47.21 -16.44
C LYS A 216 -27.38 45.83 -16.56
N ASN A 217 -27.93 45.52 -17.73
CA ASN A 217 -28.64 44.27 -17.99
C ASN A 217 -27.83 43.26 -18.83
N PHE A 218 -26.59 43.60 -19.20
CA PHE A 218 -25.79 42.90 -20.20
C PHE A 218 -26.55 42.63 -21.51
N GLU A 219 -27.45 43.53 -21.90
CA GLU A 219 -28.16 43.46 -23.19
C GLU A 219 -27.16 43.64 -24.34
N ASN A 220 -27.42 42.98 -25.48
CA ASN A 220 -26.56 43.02 -26.67
C ASN A 220 -25.09 42.52 -26.49
N VAL A 221 -24.77 41.88 -25.36
CA VAL A 221 -23.51 41.15 -25.16
C VAL A 221 -23.60 39.74 -25.76
N ASP A 222 -22.83 39.47 -26.81
CA ASP A 222 -22.74 38.18 -27.48
C ASP A 222 -21.52 37.38 -26.99
N ILE A 223 -21.79 36.26 -26.32
CA ILE A 223 -20.77 35.35 -25.78
C ILE A 223 -20.64 34.05 -26.59
N THR A 224 -21.30 33.91 -27.75
CA THR A 224 -21.33 32.67 -28.54
C THR A 224 -19.93 32.20 -28.93
N LYS A 225 -19.11 33.10 -29.50
CA LYS A 225 -17.70 32.81 -29.85
C LYS A 225 -16.87 32.44 -28.62
N LEU A 226 -17.16 33.02 -27.46
CA LEU A 226 -16.43 32.78 -26.21
C LEU A 226 -16.75 31.41 -25.62
N LYS A 227 -18.01 30.97 -25.66
CA LYS A 227 -18.45 29.64 -25.20
C LYS A 227 -17.76 28.49 -25.93
N ASN A 228 -17.38 28.71 -27.18
CA ASN A 228 -16.66 27.73 -27.99
C ASN A 228 -15.19 27.55 -27.54
N ILE A 229 -14.68 28.37 -26.62
CA ILE A 229 -13.35 28.25 -26.05
C ILE A 229 -13.46 27.54 -24.69
N ASN A 230 -13.21 26.23 -24.66
CA ASN A 230 -13.36 25.40 -23.46
C ASN A 230 -12.60 25.97 -22.23
N ASP A 231 -11.36 26.43 -22.42
CA ASP A 231 -10.56 27.04 -21.35
C ASP A 231 -11.25 28.27 -20.74
N LEU A 232 -11.98 29.06 -21.54
CA LEU A 232 -12.66 30.27 -21.07
C LEU A 232 -13.94 29.93 -20.31
N THR A 233 -14.67 28.90 -20.76
CA THR A 233 -15.80 28.32 -20.05
C THR A 233 -15.37 27.79 -18.68
N GLU A 234 -14.22 27.12 -18.59
CA GLU A 234 -13.64 26.65 -17.33
C GLU A 234 -13.28 27.83 -16.40
N ILE A 235 -12.76 28.94 -16.92
CA ILE A 235 -12.51 30.14 -16.11
C ILE A 235 -13.82 30.69 -15.56
N ALA A 236 -14.86 30.81 -16.40
CA ALA A 236 -16.17 31.28 -15.96
C ALA A 236 -16.74 30.39 -14.83
N ASN A 237 -16.61 29.07 -14.96
CA ASN A 237 -17.02 28.12 -13.92
C ASN A 237 -16.21 28.28 -12.62
N LEU A 238 -14.89 28.52 -12.73
CA LEU A 238 -14.05 28.80 -11.56
C LEU A 238 -14.43 30.12 -10.88
N ILE A 239 -14.68 31.19 -11.64
CA ILE A 239 -15.12 32.47 -11.07
C ILE A 239 -16.44 32.28 -10.32
N LYS A 240 -17.41 31.60 -10.95
CA LYS A 240 -18.71 31.29 -10.33
C LYS A 240 -18.56 30.50 -9.03
N LYS A 241 -17.60 29.58 -8.97
CA LYS A 241 -17.31 28.76 -7.77
C LYS A 241 -16.74 29.57 -6.60
N TYR A 242 -16.00 30.65 -6.88
CA TYR A 242 -15.26 31.42 -5.87
C TYR A 242 -15.77 32.86 -5.69
N SER A 243 -16.90 33.21 -6.31
CA SER A 243 -17.53 34.52 -6.22
C SER A 243 -19.03 34.38 -5.99
N ASP A 244 -19.52 34.94 -4.87
CA ASP A 244 -20.95 35.01 -4.59
C ASP A 244 -21.64 36.17 -5.34
N GLU A 245 -20.86 37.14 -5.84
CA GLU A 245 -21.35 38.37 -6.47
C GLU A 245 -21.49 38.26 -8.00
N ILE A 246 -20.80 37.32 -8.63
CA ILE A 246 -20.74 37.18 -10.09
C ILE A 246 -21.47 35.90 -10.49
N LYS A 247 -22.75 36.03 -10.85
CA LYS A 247 -23.62 34.89 -11.20
C LYS A 247 -24.12 34.90 -12.63
N ASP A 248 -24.33 36.10 -13.19
CA ASP A 248 -24.79 36.24 -14.57
C ASP A 248 -23.75 35.67 -15.54
N ILE A 249 -24.21 34.93 -16.55
CA ILE A 249 -23.32 34.23 -17.47
C ILE A 249 -22.48 35.18 -18.30
N LYS A 250 -23.04 36.31 -18.75
CA LYS A 250 -22.32 37.30 -19.56
C LYS A 250 -21.28 38.01 -18.70
N ASP A 251 -21.64 38.37 -17.47
CA ASP A 251 -20.71 38.92 -16.48
C ASP A 251 -19.55 37.95 -16.21
N LEU A 252 -19.83 36.66 -16.02
CA LEU A 252 -18.78 35.63 -15.83
C LEU A 252 -17.78 35.60 -16.98
N TYR A 253 -18.23 35.68 -18.25
CA TYR A 253 -17.32 35.74 -19.40
C TYR A 253 -16.51 37.04 -19.44
N ILE A 254 -17.14 38.17 -19.11
CA ILE A 254 -16.43 39.47 -19.03
C ILE A 254 -15.31 39.41 -17.98
N GLN A 255 -15.61 38.91 -16.79
CA GLN A 255 -14.60 38.77 -15.73
C GLN A 255 -13.55 37.71 -16.08
N SER A 256 -13.91 36.66 -16.84
CA SER A 256 -12.96 35.64 -17.31
C SER A 256 -11.88 36.23 -18.22
N ILE A 257 -12.25 37.18 -19.09
CA ILE A 257 -11.31 37.90 -19.94
C ILE A 257 -10.36 38.75 -19.09
N GLN A 258 -10.89 39.45 -18.08
CA GLN A 258 -10.06 40.21 -17.14
C GLN A 258 -9.05 39.31 -16.41
N VAL A 259 -9.46 38.10 -15.98
CA VAL A 259 -8.53 37.13 -15.37
C VAL A 259 -7.41 36.75 -16.34
N ILE A 260 -7.75 36.44 -17.60
CA ILE A 260 -6.75 36.11 -18.64
C ILE A 260 -5.78 37.27 -18.86
N ASP A 261 -6.28 38.48 -19.06
CA ASP A 261 -5.44 39.66 -19.31
C ASP A 261 -4.44 39.89 -18.18
N ILE A 262 -4.91 39.80 -16.93
CA ILE A 262 -4.06 40.00 -15.76
C ILE A 262 -2.99 38.90 -15.66
N ILE A 263 -3.36 37.65 -15.90
CA ILE A 263 -2.40 36.54 -15.82
C ILE A 263 -1.38 36.59 -16.94
N LEU A 264 -1.79 36.94 -18.17
CA LEU A 264 -0.89 37.12 -19.31
C LEU A 264 0.00 38.36 -19.18
N SER A 265 -0.44 39.39 -18.45
CA SER A 265 0.40 40.57 -18.17
C SER A 265 1.58 40.28 -17.22
N LEU A 266 1.54 39.16 -16.49
CA LEU A 266 2.60 38.77 -15.57
C LEU A 266 3.69 37.97 -16.30
N PRO A 267 4.97 38.16 -15.94
CA PRO A 267 6.02 37.23 -16.36
C PRO A 267 5.66 35.79 -15.97
N SER A 268 5.82 34.85 -16.90
CA SER A 268 5.45 33.44 -16.68
C SER A 268 6.11 32.82 -15.43
N ILE A 269 7.35 33.23 -15.13
CA ILE A 269 8.10 32.83 -13.94
C ILE A 269 7.41 33.33 -12.66
N LYS A 270 6.97 34.60 -12.65
CA LYS A 270 6.29 35.23 -11.50
C LYS A 270 4.97 34.54 -11.19
N PHE A 271 4.13 34.28 -12.20
CA PHE A 271 2.88 33.53 -11.99
C PHE A 271 3.15 32.11 -11.47
N ASN A 272 4.19 31.44 -11.98
CA ASN A 272 4.59 30.12 -11.50
C ASN A 272 5.07 30.12 -10.04
N ASN A 273 5.79 31.16 -9.62
CA ASN A 273 6.22 31.31 -8.23
C ASN A 273 5.04 31.55 -7.28
N ILE A 274 4.09 32.41 -7.67
CA ILE A 274 2.85 32.63 -6.93
C ILE A 274 2.10 31.29 -6.75
N TYR A 275 1.92 30.55 -7.84
CA TYR A 275 1.30 29.22 -7.82
C TYR A 275 2.03 28.26 -6.86
N LYS A 276 3.36 28.14 -6.97
CA LYS A 276 4.16 27.26 -6.10
C LYS A 276 3.98 27.61 -4.62
N TYR A 277 4.02 28.90 -4.27
CA TYR A 277 3.83 29.34 -2.88
C TYR A 277 2.42 29.07 -2.37
N TYR A 278 1.39 29.33 -3.19
CA TYR A 278 0.00 29.05 -2.81
C TYR A 278 -0.27 27.55 -2.67
N SER A 279 0.29 26.73 -3.56
CA SER A 279 0.23 25.27 -3.48
C SER A 279 0.85 24.77 -2.17
N TYR A 280 2.06 25.23 -1.84
CA TYR A 280 2.71 24.94 -0.56
C TYR A 280 1.83 25.33 0.64
N CYS A 281 1.21 26.51 0.63
CA CYS A 281 0.34 26.93 1.72
C CYS A 281 -0.87 26.00 1.91
N LEU A 282 -1.51 25.58 0.81
CA LEU A 282 -2.66 24.67 0.86
C LEU A 282 -2.25 23.27 1.34
N GLU A 283 -1.10 22.75 0.87
CA GLU A 283 -0.60 21.46 1.31
C GLU A 283 -0.18 21.48 2.79
N LYS A 284 0.47 22.56 3.25
CA LYS A 284 0.77 22.75 4.67
C LYS A 284 -0.49 22.74 5.54
N GLU A 285 -1.55 23.44 5.12
CA GLU A 285 -2.84 23.45 5.83
C GLU A 285 -3.47 22.06 5.86
N LYS A 286 -3.43 21.33 4.74
CA LYS A 286 -3.90 19.94 4.62
C LYS A 286 -3.13 18.98 5.53
N PHE A 287 -1.80 19.13 5.62
CA PHE A 287 -0.98 18.30 6.49
C PHE A 287 -1.25 18.61 7.97
N LYS A 288 -1.38 19.89 8.32
CA LYS A 288 -1.76 20.29 9.68
C LYS A 288 -3.11 19.71 10.12
N SER A 289 -4.13 19.75 9.26
CA SER A 289 -5.43 19.18 9.61
C SER A 289 -5.37 17.66 9.79
N ARG A 290 -4.63 16.94 8.94
CA ARG A 290 -4.40 15.50 9.09
C ARG A 290 -3.68 15.14 10.38
N ILE A 291 -2.62 15.87 10.72
CA ILE A 291 -1.87 15.64 11.96
C ILE A 291 -2.74 15.94 13.19
N ASN A 292 -3.56 17.00 13.15
CA ASN A 292 -4.44 17.35 14.27
C ASN A 292 -5.47 16.27 14.59
N ASN A 293 -5.91 15.48 13.60
CA ASN A 293 -6.79 14.33 13.84
C ASN A 293 -6.09 13.19 14.60
N PHE A 294 -4.76 13.17 14.61
CA PHE A 294 -3.95 12.17 15.31
C PHE A 294 -3.44 12.67 16.68
N ASN A 295 -3.21 13.98 16.79
CA ASN A 295 -2.70 14.59 18.02
C ASN A 295 -3.74 14.53 19.14
N ASN A 296 -3.35 13.96 20.29
CA ASN A 296 -4.10 14.09 21.54
C ASN A 296 -3.70 15.39 22.27
N ALA A 297 -4.50 15.81 23.26
CA ALA A 297 -4.35 17.11 23.93
C ALA A 297 -2.94 17.38 24.50
N TRP A 298 -2.16 16.35 24.83
CA TRP A 298 -0.88 16.46 25.54
C TRP A 298 0.36 16.05 24.71
N LEU A 299 0.19 15.52 23.48
CA LEU A 299 1.28 15.01 22.64
C LEU A 299 1.05 15.39 21.17
N LYS A 300 1.91 16.29 20.63
CA LYS A 300 1.67 16.92 19.33
C LYS A 300 2.88 16.79 18.40
N LEU A 301 2.65 16.20 17.23
CA LEU A 301 3.50 16.41 16.07
C LEU A 301 3.21 17.81 15.51
N GLU A 302 4.24 18.64 15.39
CA GLU A 302 4.08 20.01 14.92
C GLU A 302 4.81 20.25 13.60
N LEU A 303 4.16 20.97 12.69
CA LEU A 303 4.76 21.41 11.43
C LEU A 303 5.21 22.86 11.53
N LEU A 304 6.53 23.05 11.61
CA LEU A 304 7.17 24.35 11.80
C LEU A 304 8.02 24.73 10.58
N GLU A 305 8.07 26.03 10.28
CA GLU A 305 8.96 26.56 9.26
C GLU A 305 10.27 26.98 9.92
N LYS A 306 11.37 26.28 9.61
CA LYS A 306 12.70 26.59 10.14
C LYS A 306 13.71 26.68 9.00
N LYS A 307 14.43 27.81 8.93
CA LYS A 307 15.49 28.06 7.94
C LYS A 307 15.04 27.79 6.48
N GLY A 308 13.82 28.21 6.13
CA GLY A 308 13.26 28.02 4.78
C GLY A 308 12.84 26.59 4.44
N LYS A 309 12.68 25.72 5.45
CA LYS A 309 12.22 24.32 5.33
C LYS A 309 10.96 24.11 6.16
N LEU A 310 10.11 23.18 5.75
CA LEU A 310 9.02 22.67 6.59
C LEU A 310 9.51 21.43 7.33
N VAL A 311 9.53 21.51 8.65
CA VAL A 311 10.06 20.48 9.55
C VAL A 311 8.93 19.96 10.43
N ALA A 312 8.85 18.63 10.55
CA ALA A 312 8.03 17.95 11.53
C ALA A 312 8.82 17.78 12.82
N GLU A 313 8.40 18.46 13.88
CA GLU A 313 8.95 18.32 15.23
C GLU A 313 8.11 17.37 16.05
N PHE A 314 8.80 16.42 16.68
CA PHE A 314 8.21 15.38 17.49
C PHE A 314 8.13 15.83 18.95
N PRO A 315 7.14 15.33 19.71
CA PRO A 315 7.11 15.53 21.16
C PRO A 315 8.33 14.87 21.81
N ASN A 316 8.63 15.27 23.05
CA ASN A 316 9.75 14.70 23.80
C ASN A 316 9.64 13.16 23.82
N PRO A 317 10.64 12.41 23.31
CA PRO A 317 10.62 10.96 23.26
C PRO A 317 10.38 10.29 24.63
N SER A 318 10.76 10.94 25.73
CA SER A 318 10.54 10.45 27.09
C SER A 318 9.08 10.50 27.56
N LEU A 319 8.21 11.22 26.84
CA LEU A 319 6.80 11.43 27.21
C LEU A 319 5.82 10.62 26.36
N ILE A 320 6.31 9.83 25.39
CA ILE A 320 5.50 9.05 24.46
C ILE A 320 5.82 7.57 24.57
N SER A 321 4.81 6.71 24.40
CA SER A 321 5.05 5.27 24.29
C SER A 321 5.82 4.94 23.01
N ASN A 322 6.51 3.79 22.99
CA ASN A 322 7.22 3.34 21.78
C ASN A 322 6.27 3.22 20.58
N GLY A 323 5.08 2.66 20.77
CA GLY A 323 4.07 2.54 19.70
C GLY A 323 3.62 3.92 19.17
N GLN A 324 3.36 4.88 20.06
CA GLN A 324 3.00 6.27 19.68
C GLN A 324 4.13 6.98 18.93
N ARG A 325 5.38 6.74 19.33
CA ARG A 325 6.53 7.26 18.60
C ARG A 325 6.55 6.74 17.17
N ASP A 326 6.42 5.42 17.01
CA ASP A 326 6.66 4.76 15.74
C ASP A 326 5.59 5.14 14.71
N ILE A 327 4.32 5.25 15.14
CA ILE A 327 3.22 5.76 14.30
C ILE A 327 3.39 7.25 13.94
N LEU A 328 3.86 8.11 14.86
CA LEU A 328 4.12 9.52 14.56
C LEU A 328 5.22 9.69 13.51
N VAL A 329 6.30 8.93 13.65
CA VAL A 329 7.39 8.95 12.67
C VAL A 329 6.91 8.39 11.33
N PHE A 330 6.10 7.33 11.34
CA PHE A 330 5.49 6.79 10.13
C PHE A 330 4.64 7.85 9.41
N ILE A 331 3.74 8.52 10.13
CA ILE A 331 2.91 9.60 9.56
C ILE A 331 3.78 10.71 8.99
N ALA A 332 4.80 11.17 9.71
CA ALA A 332 5.70 12.21 9.23
C ALA A 332 6.45 11.77 7.94
N LYS A 333 6.94 10.53 7.87
CA LYS A 333 7.57 9.99 6.65
C LYS A 333 6.56 9.83 5.51
N LEU A 334 5.31 9.49 5.79
CA LEU A 334 4.24 9.41 4.79
C LEU A 334 3.91 10.80 4.22
N LEU A 335 3.86 11.84 5.04
CA LEU A 335 3.71 13.22 4.57
C LEU A 335 4.88 13.66 3.69
N LYS A 336 6.10 13.29 4.06
CA LYS A 336 7.29 13.52 3.22
C LYS A 336 7.19 12.77 1.89
N ALA A 337 6.70 11.53 1.92
CA ALA A 337 6.45 10.76 0.71
C ALA A 337 5.40 11.44 -0.19
N GLU A 338 4.32 12.00 0.37
CA GLU A 338 3.30 12.74 -0.39
C GLU A 338 3.85 14.00 -1.07
N VAL A 339 4.81 14.70 -0.46
CA VAL A 339 5.50 15.82 -1.11
C VAL A 339 6.39 15.33 -2.27
N LYS A 340 7.06 14.19 -2.08
CA LYS A 340 8.00 13.66 -3.08
C LYS A 340 7.29 12.97 -4.25
N LEU A 341 6.19 12.28 -4.00
CA LEU A 341 5.45 11.45 -4.95
C LEU A 341 4.27 12.25 -5.52
N HIS A 342 4.47 12.85 -6.68
CA HIS A 342 3.48 13.64 -7.42
C HIS A 342 3.44 13.31 -8.92
N GLY A 343 4.31 12.44 -9.42
CA GLY A 343 4.32 11.94 -10.80
C GLY A 343 3.13 11.03 -11.11
N ASP A 344 2.95 10.71 -12.40
CA ASP A 344 1.79 9.95 -12.88
C ASP A 344 1.81 8.49 -12.42
N ASN A 345 3.01 7.91 -12.28
CA ASN A 345 3.21 6.60 -11.66
C ASN A 345 4.20 6.75 -10.50
N SER A 346 3.81 6.23 -9.34
CA SER A 346 4.62 6.30 -8.12
C SER A 346 4.69 4.93 -7.44
N ILE A 347 5.80 4.63 -6.77
CA ILE A 347 5.96 3.44 -5.93
C ILE A 347 6.29 3.91 -4.52
N LEU A 348 5.48 3.47 -3.56
CA LEU A 348 5.74 3.64 -2.14
C LEU A 348 6.04 2.27 -1.55
N ILE A 349 7.20 2.10 -0.95
CA ILE A 349 7.58 0.88 -0.25
C ILE A 349 7.63 1.14 1.25
N ILE A 350 6.91 0.32 2.03
CA ILE A 350 6.90 0.38 3.48
C ILE A 350 7.52 -0.91 4.01
N ASP A 351 8.67 -0.79 4.65
CA ASP A 351 9.48 -1.93 5.08
C ASP A 351 9.34 -2.19 6.58
N GLU A 352 8.68 -3.31 6.92
CA GLU A 352 8.54 -3.87 8.27
C GLU A 352 7.96 -2.90 9.32
N ILE A 353 7.38 -1.76 8.93
CA ILE A 353 6.84 -0.80 9.91
C ILE A 353 5.66 -1.38 10.68
N PHE A 354 4.81 -2.13 9.98
CA PHE A 354 3.63 -2.77 10.55
C PHE A 354 3.98 -3.86 11.57
N ASP A 355 5.18 -4.42 11.48
CA ASP A 355 5.64 -5.52 12.32
C ASP A 355 5.82 -5.10 13.79
N TYR A 356 5.89 -3.79 14.06
CA TYR A 356 6.13 -3.22 15.38
C TYR A 356 4.93 -2.43 15.95
N LEU A 357 3.83 -2.31 15.19
CA LEU A 357 2.67 -1.54 15.62
C LEU A 357 1.66 -2.43 16.35
N ASP A 358 1.07 -1.90 17.43
CA ASP A 358 -0.11 -2.50 18.07
C ASP A 358 -1.38 -2.34 17.20
N GLU A 359 -2.46 -3.01 17.58
CA GLU A 359 -3.71 -3.05 16.80
C GLU A 359 -4.29 -1.65 16.50
N ALA A 360 -4.29 -0.75 17.48
CA ALA A 360 -4.81 0.61 17.31
C ALA A 360 -3.95 1.45 16.34
N ASN A 361 -2.63 1.35 16.45
CA ASN A 361 -1.70 2.05 15.57
C ASN A 361 -1.68 1.43 14.16
N LEU A 362 -1.87 0.11 14.04
CA LEU A 362 -2.07 -0.57 12.76
C LEU A 362 -3.27 0.00 12.01
N VAL A 363 -4.43 0.11 12.66
CA VAL A 363 -5.65 0.69 12.06
C VAL A 363 -5.41 2.14 11.63
N SER A 364 -4.72 2.92 12.45
CA SER A 364 -4.37 4.31 12.14
C SER A 364 -3.46 4.40 10.92
N ALA A 365 -2.40 3.59 10.85
CA ALA A 365 -1.50 3.54 9.70
C ALA A 365 -2.24 3.18 8.41
N GLN A 366 -3.14 2.19 8.46
CA GLN A 366 -3.96 1.77 7.32
C GLN A 366 -4.89 2.89 6.83
N TYR A 367 -5.51 3.65 7.75
CA TYR A 367 -6.32 4.82 7.42
C TYR A 367 -5.52 5.86 6.61
N TYR A 368 -4.32 6.21 7.07
CA TYR A 368 -3.50 7.23 6.40
C TYR A 368 -2.97 6.77 5.04
N ILE A 369 -2.57 5.50 4.91
CA ILE A 369 -2.18 4.94 3.61
C ILE A 369 -3.35 5.03 2.63
N ASN A 370 -4.56 4.68 3.05
CA ASN A 370 -5.72 4.79 2.17
C ASN A 370 -6.04 6.23 1.79
N LYS A 371 -5.97 7.17 2.74
CA LYS A 371 -6.11 8.59 2.43
C LYS A 371 -5.05 9.06 1.45
N PHE A 372 -3.84 8.52 1.51
CA PHE A 372 -2.80 8.83 0.54
C PHE A 372 -3.13 8.24 -0.85
N ILE A 373 -3.53 6.96 -0.91
CA ILE A 373 -3.99 6.31 -2.14
C ILE A 373 -5.17 7.06 -2.78
N GLU A 374 -6.16 7.50 -2.00
CA GLU A 374 -7.31 8.27 -2.47
C GLU A 374 -6.89 9.55 -3.19
N THR A 375 -5.87 10.26 -2.68
CA THR A 375 -5.37 11.48 -3.35
C THR A 375 -4.76 11.22 -4.72
N PHE A 376 -4.22 10.02 -4.98
CA PHE A 376 -3.77 9.61 -6.30
C PHE A 376 -4.94 9.27 -7.21
N ARG A 377 -5.95 8.55 -6.70
CA ARG A 377 -7.18 8.23 -7.45
C ARG A 377 -7.92 9.49 -7.91
N GLU A 378 -8.09 10.47 -7.01
CA GLU A 378 -8.74 11.76 -7.31
C GLU A 378 -8.03 12.54 -8.42
N LYS A 379 -6.71 12.36 -8.57
CA LYS A 379 -5.88 13.00 -9.60
C LYS A 379 -5.73 12.15 -10.87
N ASN A 380 -6.41 11.01 -10.95
CA ASN A 380 -6.24 10.00 -12.01
C ASN A 380 -4.77 9.53 -12.18
N LYS A 381 -4.05 9.39 -11.06
CA LYS A 381 -2.66 8.93 -11.00
C LYS A 381 -2.57 7.55 -10.37
N LYS A 382 -1.43 6.88 -10.58
CA LYS A 382 -1.19 5.52 -10.08
C LYS A 382 -0.13 5.53 -8.98
N ILE A 383 -0.46 4.95 -7.83
CA ILE A 383 0.50 4.64 -6.77
C ILE A 383 0.51 3.14 -6.46
N TYR A 384 1.68 2.52 -6.50
CA TYR A 384 1.90 1.15 -6.05
C TYR A 384 2.40 1.19 -4.61
N VAL A 385 1.50 0.98 -3.65
CA VAL A 385 1.87 0.87 -2.25
C VAL A 385 2.23 -0.58 -1.96
N ILE A 386 3.50 -0.85 -1.68
CA ILE A 386 4.05 -2.16 -1.35
C ILE A 386 4.36 -2.17 0.15
N ILE A 387 3.69 -3.02 0.91
CA ILE A 387 3.88 -3.19 2.34
C ILE A 387 4.60 -4.51 2.56
N MET A 388 5.84 -4.47 3.01
CA MET A 388 6.63 -5.66 3.31
C MET A 388 6.51 -5.99 4.80
N THR A 389 6.16 -7.24 5.09
CA THR A 389 5.88 -7.70 6.46
C THR A 389 6.20 -9.19 6.62
N HIS A 390 6.45 -9.61 7.85
CA HIS A 390 6.42 -11.03 8.24
C HIS A 390 5.09 -11.43 8.92
N LEU A 391 4.22 -10.47 9.22
CA LEU A 391 2.96 -10.70 9.88
C LEU A 391 1.97 -11.42 8.96
N ASP A 392 1.01 -12.08 9.60
CA ASP A 392 -0.08 -12.73 8.90
C ASP A 392 -1.00 -11.71 8.20
N PRO A 393 -1.41 -11.94 6.93
CA PRO A 393 -2.39 -11.09 6.28
C PRO A 393 -3.70 -10.87 7.04
N VAL A 394 -4.10 -11.81 7.91
CA VAL A 394 -5.28 -11.66 8.79
C VAL A 394 -5.16 -10.44 9.69
N VAL A 395 -3.95 -10.09 10.16
CA VAL A 395 -3.70 -8.90 10.99
C VAL A 395 -4.05 -7.61 10.22
N PHE A 396 -4.05 -7.65 8.89
CA PHE A 396 -4.36 -6.52 8.02
C PHE A 396 -5.82 -6.48 7.56
N GLN A 397 -6.65 -7.46 7.94
CA GLN A 397 -8.06 -7.53 7.54
C GLN A 397 -8.94 -6.56 8.36
N SER A 398 -8.70 -5.26 8.21
CA SER A 398 -9.59 -4.21 8.72
C SER A 398 -10.56 -3.71 7.66
N TYR A 399 -11.54 -2.88 8.05
CA TYR A 399 -12.43 -2.18 7.11
C TYR A 399 -11.65 -1.40 6.04
N TYR A 400 -10.52 -0.78 6.42
CA TYR A 400 -9.73 0.06 5.54
C TYR A 400 -9.00 -0.77 4.48
N PHE A 401 -8.53 -1.97 4.80
CA PHE A 401 -7.79 -2.83 3.87
C PHE A 401 -8.64 -3.96 3.27
N LYS A 402 -9.98 -3.82 3.23
CA LYS A 402 -10.90 -4.83 2.64
C LYS A 402 -10.53 -5.34 1.24
N ASN A 403 -9.81 -4.55 0.44
CA ASN A 403 -9.36 -4.89 -0.91
C ASN A 403 -7.82 -4.99 -1.03
N LEU A 404 -7.15 -5.52 -0.01
CA LEU A 404 -5.70 -5.75 -0.03
C LEU A 404 -5.32 -6.91 -0.97
N HIS A 405 -4.20 -6.79 -1.67
CA HIS A 405 -3.66 -7.86 -2.53
C HIS A 405 -2.44 -8.49 -1.87
N ILE A 406 -2.49 -9.80 -1.62
CA ILE A 406 -1.42 -10.53 -0.90
C ILE A 406 -0.49 -11.20 -1.92
N TYR A 407 0.81 -10.99 -1.74
CA TYR A 407 1.87 -11.63 -2.50
C TYR A 407 2.86 -12.28 -1.53
N TYR A 408 2.84 -13.60 -1.45
CA TYR A 408 3.87 -14.35 -0.73
C TYR A 408 5.16 -14.37 -1.57
N LEU A 409 6.22 -13.77 -1.06
CA LEU A 409 7.51 -13.67 -1.78
C LEU A 409 8.35 -14.94 -1.62
N SER A 410 8.27 -15.54 -0.43
CA SER A 410 8.76 -16.90 -0.19
C SER A 410 7.72 -17.87 -0.72
N LYS A 411 7.58 -17.96 -2.04
CA LYS A 411 6.96 -19.16 -2.61
C LYS A 411 7.94 -20.29 -2.34
N SER A 412 7.61 -21.17 -1.41
CA SER A 412 8.01 -22.55 -1.58
C SER A 412 7.60 -22.92 -3.02
N GLN A 413 8.58 -23.12 -3.91
CA GLN A 413 8.26 -23.65 -5.23
C GLN A 413 7.72 -25.09 -5.13
N ARG A 414 7.84 -25.70 -3.94
CA ARG A 414 7.30 -27.01 -3.62
C ARG A 414 5.80 -26.89 -3.52
N LYS A 415 5.12 -27.52 -4.47
CA LYS A 415 3.73 -27.94 -4.33
C LYS A 415 3.80 -29.45 -4.15
N PRO A 416 2.90 -30.04 -3.36
CA PRO A 416 2.79 -31.49 -3.43
C PRO A 416 2.45 -31.87 -4.88
N ASN A 417 3.07 -32.96 -5.33
CA ASN A 417 2.79 -33.52 -6.66
C ASN A 417 1.29 -33.80 -6.87
N GLU A 418 0.58 -34.09 -5.79
CA GLU A 418 -0.86 -34.32 -5.79
C GLU A 418 -1.54 -33.57 -4.65
N LYS A 419 -2.69 -32.96 -4.94
CA LYS A 419 -3.44 -32.10 -4.01
C LYS A 419 -4.63 -32.84 -3.36
N ILE A 420 -4.42 -34.10 -2.97
CA ILE A 420 -5.51 -34.99 -2.53
C ILE A 420 -6.10 -34.51 -1.21
N ILE A 421 -5.25 -34.16 -0.22
CA ILE A 421 -5.70 -33.69 1.09
C ILE A 421 -6.40 -32.33 0.98
N GLU A 422 -5.87 -31.40 0.19
CA GLU A 422 -6.54 -30.12 -0.08
C GLU A 422 -7.92 -30.31 -0.69
N LYS A 423 -8.07 -31.20 -1.68
CA LYS A 423 -9.37 -31.52 -2.27
C LYS A 423 -10.34 -32.06 -1.23
N LEU A 424 -9.92 -33.04 -0.41
CA LEU A 424 -10.74 -33.59 0.66
C LEU A 424 -11.21 -32.48 1.63
N LEU A 425 -10.29 -31.63 2.08
CA LEU A 425 -10.59 -30.56 3.04
C LEU A 425 -11.51 -29.48 2.46
N ILE A 426 -11.37 -29.15 1.17
CA ILE A 426 -12.26 -28.21 0.48
C ILE A 426 -13.65 -28.84 0.29
N TYR A 427 -13.74 -30.06 -0.25
CA TYR A 427 -15.01 -30.74 -0.54
C TYR A 427 -15.83 -31.04 0.71
N ARG A 428 -15.18 -31.21 1.86
CA ARG A 428 -15.80 -31.30 3.19
C ARG A 428 -16.60 -30.05 3.57
N ASN A 429 -16.28 -28.89 3.00
CA ASN A 429 -17.02 -27.67 3.30
C ASN A 429 -18.44 -27.77 2.73
N LYS A 430 -19.46 -27.63 3.59
CA LYS A 430 -20.88 -27.69 3.21
C LYS A 430 -21.22 -26.80 2.00
N LYS A 431 -20.51 -25.70 1.81
CA LYS A 431 -20.72 -24.78 0.67
C LYS A 431 -20.35 -25.35 -0.70
N GLU A 432 -19.50 -26.38 -0.76
CA GLU A 432 -19.04 -26.97 -2.02
C GLU A 432 -20.01 -28.06 -2.54
N ASN A 433 -20.99 -28.49 -1.74
CA ASN A 433 -22.03 -29.47 -2.10
C ASN A 433 -21.47 -30.75 -2.76
N LYS A 434 -20.36 -31.29 -2.22
CA LYS A 434 -19.71 -32.51 -2.74
C LYS A 434 -19.97 -33.78 -1.91
N PHE A 435 -20.29 -33.60 -0.63
CA PHE A 435 -20.58 -34.68 0.32
C PHE A 435 -21.91 -34.39 1.03
N THR A 436 -22.60 -35.43 1.47
CA THR A 436 -23.75 -35.30 2.38
C THR A 436 -23.30 -34.88 3.78
N ASP A 437 -24.21 -34.36 4.60
CA ASP A 437 -23.89 -34.00 5.99
C ASP A 437 -23.31 -35.20 6.77
N GLU A 438 -23.90 -36.39 6.60
CA GLU A 438 -23.41 -37.62 7.20
C GLU A 438 -21.99 -38.00 6.73
N GLN A 439 -21.70 -37.86 5.44
CA GLN A 439 -20.34 -38.11 4.91
C GLN A 439 -19.33 -37.11 5.46
N ILE A 440 -19.71 -35.83 5.61
CA ILE A 440 -18.86 -34.79 6.19
C ILE A 440 -18.50 -35.14 7.63
N ASP A 441 -19.50 -35.56 8.42
CA ASP A 441 -19.31 -35.95 9.82
C ASP A 441 -18.44 -37.21 9.94
N ASN A 442 -18.69 -38.21 9.09
CA ASN A 442 -17.89 -39.44 9.03
C ASN A 442 -16.43 -39.18 8.62
N ILE A 443 -16.18 -38.34 7.62
CA ILE A 443 -14.81 -37.92 7.24
C ILE A 443 -14.14 -37.21 8.42
N SER A 444 -14.86 -36.32 9.09
CA SER A 444 -14.31 -35.62 10.27
C SER A 444 -13.94 -36.61 11.37
N LYS A 445 -14.83 -37.56 11.69
CA LYS A 445 -14.68 -38.52 12.78
C LYS A 445 -13.61 -39.58 12.52
N TYR A 446 -13.61 -40.20 11.33
CA TYR A 446 -12.78 -41.38 11.05
C TYR A 446 -11.47 -41.08 10.30
N TYR A 447 -11.39 -39.95 9.57
CA TYR A 447 -10.20 -39.58 8.80
C TYR A 447 -9.41 -38.45 9.47
N LEU A 448 -10.08 -37.38 9.93
CA LEU A 448 -9.39 -36.17 10.43
C LEU A 448 -9.19 -36.15 11.95
N HIS A 449 -9.81 -37.07 12.66
CA HIS A 449 -9.63 -37.32 14.08
C HIS A 449 -9.25 -38.78 14.33
N TYR A 450 -8.53 -39.02 15.43
CA TYR A 450 -8.23 -40.38 15.81
C TYR A 450 -9.50 -41.08 16.30
N ASN A 451 -9.77 -42.22 15.70
CA ASN A 451 -10.80 -43.15 16.07
C ASN A 451 -10.22 -44.58 15.87
N PRO A 452 -10.41 -45.53 16.79
CA PRO A 452 -9.89 -46.90 16.64
C PRO A 452 -10.65 -47.74 15.60
N ASP A 453 -11.94 -47.44 15.36
CA ASP A 453 -12.84 -48.26 14.56
C ASP A 453 -12.49 -48.19 13.07
N ASN A 454 -12.60 -49.32 12.38
CA ASN A 454 -12.51 -49.32 10.93
C ASN A 454 -13.77 -48.66 10.34
N TYR A 455 -13.59 -48.00 9.19
CA TYR A 455 -14.67 -47.35 8.48
C TYR A 455 -14.68 -47.82 7.02
N GLU A 456 -15.87 -48.08 6.51
CA GLU A 456 -16.07 -48.58 5.15
C GLU A 456 -15.60 -47.56 4.09
N PRO A 457 -15.28 -48.02 2.87
CA PRO A 457 -14.89 -47.13 1.79
C PRO A 457 -15.99 -46.09 1.48
N ILE A 458 -15.59 -44.85 1.20
CA ILE A 458 -16.54 -43.82 0.77
C ILE A 458 -16.62 -43.85 -0.76
N GLU A 459 -17.63 -44.53 -1.32
CA GLU A 459 -17.75 -44.78 -2.77
C GLU A 459 -17.64 -43.51 -3.64
N ILE A 460 -18.12 -42.36 -3.15
CA ILE A 460 -18.06 -41.08 -3.89
C ILE A 460 -16.61 -40.57 -4.06
N PHE A 461 -15.62 -41.10 -3.33
CA PHE A 461 -14.21 -40.70 -3.47
C PHE A 461 -13.64 -41.03 -4.85
N ASP A 462 -14.08 -42.12 -5.47
CA ASP A 462 -13.64 -42.50 -6.82
C ASP A 462 -14.06 -41.44 -7.84
N ASN A 463 -15.29 -40.95 -7.74
CA ASN A 463 -15.84 -39.90 -8.61
C ASN A 463 -15.17 -38.52 -8.40
N LEU A 464 -14.51 -38.32 -7.26
CA LEU A 464 -13.87 -37.05 -6.89
C LEU A 464 -12.34 -37.05 -7.06
N ASN A 465 -11.78 -38.11 -7.65
CA ASN A 465 -10.32 -38.33 -7.75
C ASN A 465 -9.64 -38.34 -6.37
N LEU A 466 -10.28 -39.00 -5.39
CA LEU A 466 -9.77 -39.24 -4.04
C LEU A 466 -9.50 -40.75 -3.79
N ASN A 467 -9.42 -41.55 -4.86
CA ASN A 467 -9.24 -43.00 -4.82
C ASN A 467 -7.98 -43.46 -4.06
N LYS A 468 -6.91 -42.65 -3.97
CA LYS A 468 -5.71 -42.98 -3.16
C LYS A 468 -5.94 -42.96 -1.65
N ILE A 469 -7.09 -42.44 -1.21
CA ILE A 469 -7.50 -42.36 0.19
C ILE A 469 -8.90 -42.95 0.39
N HIS A 470 -9.28 -43.93 -0.46
CA HIS A 470 -10.64 -44.49 -0.53
C HIS A 470 -11.09 -45.13 0.79
N THR A 471 -10.16 -45.75 1.53
CA THR A 471 -10.41 -46.25 2.88
C THR A 471 -9.65 -45.43 3.93
N LYS A 472 -10.07 -45.57 5.19
CA LYS A 472 -9.34 -45.03 6.34
C LYS A 472 -7.87 -45.52 6.38
N SER A 473 -7.65 -46.79 6.05
CA SER A 473 -6.30 -47.37 6.01
C SER A 473 -5.44 -46.74 4.91
N ASP A 474 -6.02 -46.51 3.74
CA ASP A 474 -5.34 -45.84 2.62
C ASP A 474 -5.01 -44.39 2.98
N PHE A 475 -5.95 -43.68 3.61
CA PHE A 475 -5.72 -42.33 4.11
C PHE A 475 -4.57 -42.26 5.12
N ILE A 476 -4.58 -43.11 6.15
CA ILE A 476 -3.51 -43.17 7.16
C ILE A 476 -2.16 -43.49 6.49
N SER A 477 -2.14 -44.43 5.55
CA SER A 477 -0.93 -44.79 4.80
C SER A 477 -0.43 -43.63 3.95
N TYR A 478 -1.33 -42.91 3.27
CA TYR A 478 -1.02 -41.74 2.46
C TYR A 478 -0.37 -40.62 3.28
N ILE A 479 -1.00 -40.22 4.40
CA ILE A 479 -0.47 -39.14 5.24
C ILE A 479 0.83 -39.54 5.95
N LYS A 480 0.96 -40.82 6.34
CA LYS A 480 2.20 -41.35 6.94
C LYS A 480 3.35 -41.30 5.94
N ASN A 481 3.12 -41.68 4.68
CA ASN A 481 4.14 -41.60 3.64
C ASN A 481 4.67 -40.17 3.48
N HIS A 482 3.79 -39.16 3.46
CA HIS A 482 4.22 -37.75 3.41
C HIS A 482 4.96 -37.28 4.66
N TYR A 483 4.60 -37.79 5.83
CA TYR A 483 5.39 -37.56 7.05
C TYR A 483 6.78 -38.18 6.97
N GLU A 484 6.94 -39.39 6.43
CA GLU A 484 8.26 -39.99 6.22
C GLU A 484 9.10 -39.18 5.21
N LEU A 485 8.48 -38.71 4.11
CA LEU A 485 9.14 -37.80 3.16
C LEU A 485 9.58 -36.51 3.84
N TYR A 486 8.77 -35.97 4.75
CA TYR A 486 9.13 -34.79 5.54
C TYR A 486 10.38 -35.01 6.40
N LYS A 487 10.67 -36.23 6.88
CA LYS A 487 11.84 -36.50 7.73
C LYS A 487 13.19 -36.34 7.03
N ASP A 488 13.24 -36.33 5.71
CA ASP A 488 14.50 -36.19 4.95
C ASP A 488 15.33 -35.00 5.43
N GLU A 489 16.48 -35.29 6.03
CA GLU A 489 17.39 -34.29 6.62
C GLU A 489 17.98 -33.36 5.54
N ASN A 490 18.15 -33.87 4.33
CA ASN A 490 18.66 -33.11 3.20
C ASN A 490 17.62 -32.18 2.58
N ARG A 491 16.35 -32.31 2.99
CA ARG A 491 15.21 -31.51 2.51
C ARG A 491 15.10 -31.53 0.99
N THR A 492 15.37 -32.67 0.37
CA THR A 492 15.38 -32.82 -1.09
C THR A 492 14.08 -33.40 -1.61
N THR A 493 13.34 -34.11 -0.76
CA THR A 493 12.05 -34.73 -1.09
C THR A 493 10.89 -33.75 -1.00
N GLU A 494 9.97 -33.83 -1.95
CA GLU A 494 8.69 -33.12 -1.90
C GLU A 494 7.68 -33.92 -1.06
N TYR A 495 6.90 -33.22 -0.23
CA TYR A 495 5.87 -33.80 0.65
C TYR A 495 4.62 -32.92 0.66
N ASP A 496 3.46 -33.47 1.01
CA ASP A 496 2.24 -32.69 1.23
C ASP A 496 2.18 -32.14 2.67
N PRO A 497 2.30 -30.83 2.89
CA PRO A 497 2.31 -30.27 4.24
C PRO A 497 0.95 -30.40 4.94
N LEU A 498 -0.16 -30.50 4.19
CA LEU A 498 -1.48 -30.78 4.77
C LEU A 498 -1.53 -32.22 5.29
N ALA A 499 -0.98 -33.16 4.51
CA ALA A 499 -0.86 -34.56 4.91
C ALA A 499 0.00 -34.72 6.16
N VAL A 500 1.16 -34.03 6.23
CA VAL A 500 2.00 -33.99 7.45
C VAL A 500 1.20 -33.48 8.65
N CYS A 501 0.45 -32.39 8.50
CA CYS A 501 -0.37 -31.84 9.57
C CYS A 501 -1.48 -32.81 10.03
N CYS A 502 -2.16 -33.47 9.09
CA CYS A 502 -3.15 -34.51 9.40
C CYS A 502 -2.51 -35.67 10.17
N PHE A 503 -1.33 -36.14 9.74
CA PHE A 503 -0.61 -37.21 10.44
C PHE A 503 -0.24 -36.81 11.87
N VAL A 504 0.33 -35.62 12.06
CA VAL A 504 0.69 -35.10 13.38
C VAL A 504 -0.53 -35.05 14.30
N ARG A 505 -1.66 -34.53 13.83
CA ARG A 505 -2.92 -34.51 14.59
C ARG A 505 -3.36 -35.91 15.02
N LEU A 506 -3.43 -36.85 14.08
CA LEU A 506 -3.84 -38.23 14.39
C LEU A 506 -2.88 -38.90 15.37
N LYS A 507 -1.57 -38.65 15.24
CA LYS A 507 -0.55 -39.22 16.12
C LYS A 507 -0.65 -38.69 17.54
N ILE A 508 -0.88 -37.39 17.71
CA ILE A 508 -1.14 -36.76 19.01
C ILE A 508 -2.41 -37.35 19.63
N GLU A 509 -3.53 -37.32 18.91
CA GLU A 509 -4.80 -37.83 19.43
C GLU A 509 -4.73 -39.33 19.78
N LYS A 510 -4.03 -40.13 18.97
CA LYS A 510 -3.75 -41.54 19.27
C LYS A 510 -2.93 -41.68 20.55
N SER A 511 -1.85 -40.93 20.70
CA SER A 511 -1.00 -41.01 21.89
C SER A 511 -1.75 -40.65 23.17
N LEU A 512 -2.71 -39.71 23.10
CA LEU A 512 -3.58 -39.37 24.21
C LEU A 512 -4.61 -40.48 24.49
N TYR A 513 -5.25 -41.00 23.45
CA TYR A 513 -6.21 -42.11 23.58
C TYR A 513 -5.59 -43.38 24.17
N ASP A 514 -4.38 -43.73 23.74
CA ASP A 514 -3.67 -44.93 24.20
C ASP A 514 -3.29 -44.86 25.70
N ARG A 515 -3.30 -43.66 26.31
CA ARG A 515 -3.07 -43.45 27.76
C ARG A 515 -4.33 -43.60 28.60
N LEU A 516 -5.51 -43.62 27.99
CA LEU A 516 -6.79 -43.66 28.71
C LEU A 516 -7.15 -45.08 29.15
N GLU A 517 -7.80 -45.17 30.31
CA GLU A 517 -8.53 -46.35 30.73
C GLU A 517 -9.81 -46.53 29.89
N ASN A 518 -10.33 -47.76 29.83
CA ASN A 518 -11.44 -48.11 28.94
C ASN A 518 -12.71 -47.25 29.16
N ASP A 519 -13.01 -46.91 30.41
CA ASP A 519 -14.21 -46.14 30.78
C ASP A 519 -14.16 -44.67 30.32
N SER A 520 -12.97 -44.17 29.96
CA SER A 520 -12.75 -42.79 29.50
C SER A 520 -12.57 -42.68 27.98
N LYS A 521 -12.39 -43.80 27.29
CA LYS A 521 -12.13 -43.83 25.84
C LYS A 521 -13.32 -43.36 25.01
N ASP A 522 -14.54 -43.76 25.36
CA ASP A 522 -15.75 -43.35 24.63
C ASP A 522 -15.96 -41.83 24.73
N LYS A 523 -15.86 -41.29 25.95
CA LYS A 523 -15.96 -39.84 26.21
C LYS A 523 -14.89 -39.03 25.48
N PHE A 524 -13.68 -39.58 25.33
CA PHE A 524 -12.62 -38.95 24.55
C PHE A 524 -12.94 -38.92 23.05
N LEU A 525 -13.57 -39.97 22.51
CA LEU A 525 -13.96 -40.02 21.11
C LEU A 525 -15.11 -39.06 20.79
N ASP A 526 -15.94 -38.74 21.78
CA ASP A 526 -17.02 -37.74 21.68
C ASP A 526 -16.49 -36.29 21.68
N CYS A 527 -15.23 -36.05 22.07
CA CYS A 527 -14.62 -34.72 22.01
C CYS A 527 -14.34 -34.32 20.56
N HIS A 528 -14.90 -33.19 20.11
CA HIS A 528 -14.89 -32.78 18.70
C HIS A 528 -13.65 -31.99 18.28
N THR A 529 -12.80 -31.56 19.21
CA THR A 529 -11.56 -30.84 18.90
C THR A 529 -10.35 -31.45 19.58
N THR A 530 -9.18 -31.35 18.94
CA THR A 530 -7.91 -31.85 19.51
C THR A 530 -7.57 -31.13 20.82
N ILE A 531 -7.93 -29.85 20.96
CA ILE A 531 -7.67 -29.07 22.18
C ILE A 531 -8.56 -29.53 23.35
N GLU A 532 -9.81 -29.87 23.10
CA GLU A 532 -10.70 -30.48 24.11
C GLU A 532 -10.20 -31.86 24.51
N LYS A 533 -9.73 -32.67 23.55
CA LYS A 533 -9.10 -33.96 23.81
C LYS A 533 -7.86 -33.85 24.70
N ILE A 534 -7.02 -32.83 24.50
CA ILE A 534 -5.86 -32.55 25.35
C ILE A 534 -6.33 -32.19 26.78
N ARG A 535 -7.26 -31.25 26.90
CA ARG A 535 -7.81 -30.81 28.21
C ARG A 535 -8.48 -31.95 28.96
N PHE A 536 -9.19 -32.84 28.26
CA PHE A 536 -9.82 -34.01 28.86
C PHE A 536 -8.81 -34.92 29.58
N ILE A 537 -7.59 -35.07 29.04
CA ILE A 537 -6.53 -35.83 29.73
C ILE A 537 -6.06 -35.10 31.00
N GLU A 538 -5.90 -33.78 30.93
CA GLU A 538 -5.47 -32.97 32.08
C GLU A 538 -6.52 -32.94 33.20
N ASP A 539 -7.80 -32.86 32.83
CA ASP A 539 -8.93 -32.91 33.78
C ASP A 539 -8.99 -34.25 34.53
N LEU A 540 -8.50 -35.32 33.91
CA LEU A 540 -8.30 -36.63 34.55
C LEU A 540 -7.00 -36.72 35.38
N GLY A 541 -6.22 -35.63 35.47
CA GLY A 541 -4.96 -35.56 36.19
C GLY A 541 -3.75 -36.07 35.41
N GLY A 542 -3.88 -36.29 34.10
CA GLY A 542 -2.79 -36.73 33.23
C GLY A 542 -1.87 -35.58 32.80
N ASP A 543 -0.57 -35.82 32.77
CA ASP A 543 0.41 -34.85 32.27
C ASP A 543 0.51 -34.89 30.74
N VAL A 544 0.34 -33.72 30.10
CA VAL A 544 0.41 -33.56 28.65
C VAL A 544 1.49 -32.56 28.28
N SER A 545 2.38 -32.96 27.37
CA SER A 545 3.47 -32.11 26.91
C SER A 545 2.94 -30.83 26.25
N GLU A 546 3.52 -29.68 26.64
CA GLU A 546 3.27 -28.37 26.01
C GLU A 546 3.48 -28.38 24.48
N HIS A 547 4.32 -29.31 23.98
CA HIS A 547 4.53 -29.49 22.54
C HIS A 547 3.21 -29.78 21.79
N TYR A 548 2.27 -30.50 22.40
CA TYR A 548 0.98 -30.81 21.75
C TYR A 548 0.12 -29.55 21.58
N TYR A 549 0.17 -28.61 22.52
CA TYR A 549 -0.49 -27.31 22.39
C TYR A 549 0.12 -26.46 21.27
N LEU A 550 1.46 -26.40 21.20
CA LEU A 550 2.17 -25.67 20.15
C LEU A 550 1.86 -26.22 18.76
N LEU A 551 1.84 -27.55 18.61
CA LEU A 551 1.56 -28.20 17.34
C LEU A 551 0.09 -28.12 16.94
N ASN A 552 -0.82 -28.03 17.92
CA ASN A 552 -2.25 -27.79 17.66
C ASN A 552 -2.49 -26.48 16.91
N ILE A 553 -1.71 -25.42 17.19
CA ILE A 553 -1.79 -24.14 16.45
C ILE A 553 -1.51 -24.36 14.95
N ILE A 554 -0.62 -25.29 14.62
CA ILE A 554 -0.16 -25.54 13.25
C ILE A 554 -1.14 -26.46 12.51
N HIS A 555 -1.44 -27.64 13.09
CA HIS A 555 -2.28 -28.61 12.39
C HIS A 555 -3.76 -28.23 12.37
N ASN A 556 -4.25 -27.45 13.34
CA ASN A 556 -5.64 -26.99 13.33
C ASN A 556 -5.89 -26.00 12.19
N GLU A 557 -4.92 -25.11 11.91
CA GLU A 557 -5.01 -24.22 10.76
C GLU A 557 -5.07 -24.97 9.43
N ALA A 558 -4.25 -26.03 9.28
CA ALA A 558 -4.16 -26.81 8.04
C ALA A 558 -5.51 -27.39 7.59
N ILE A 559 -6.41 -27.64 8.53
CA ILE A 559 -7.73 -28.26 8.28
C ILE A 559 -8.76 -27.28 7.70
N HIS A 560 -8.47 -25.97 7.68
CA HIS A 560 -9.35 -24.91 7.19
C HIS A 560 -8.95 -24.39 5.80
N CYS A 561 -8.81 -25.30 4.83
CA CYS A 561 -8.50 -24.95 3.44
C CYS A 561 -9.64 -24.18 2.76
N LYS A 562 -9.29 -23.23 1.86
CA LYS A 562 -10.26 -22.47 1.05
C LYS A 562 -9.97 -22.62 -0.45
N ASN A 563 -11.05 -22.69 -1.23
CA ASN A 563 -10.97 -22.72 -2.69
C ASN A 563 -10.38 -21.40 -3.24
N ASN A 564 -9.63 -21.48 -4.34
CA ASN A 564 -8.95 -20.33 -4.97
C ASN A 564 -7.99 -19.52 -4.08
N THR A 565 -7.47 -20.13 -3.01
CA THR A 565 -6.44 -19.53 -2.15
C THR A 565 -5.19 -20.40 -2.11
N ASP A 566 -4.05 -19.81 -1.73
CA ASP A 566 -2.81 -20.57 -1.53
C ASP A 566 -2.79 -21.20 -0.13
N ASN A 567 -3.22 -22.46 -0.04
CA ASN A 567 -3.29 -23.20 1.22
C ASN A 567 -1.93 -23.80 1.66
N TYR A 568 -0.89 -23.79 0.80
CA TYR A 568 0.35 -24.53 1.05
C TYR A 568 1.50 -23.65 1.53
N THR A 569 1.69 -22.47 0.93
CA THR A 569 2.89 -21.65 1.16
C THR A 569 3.10 -21.32 2.64
N ARG A 570 2.02 -21.01 3.36
CA ARG A 570 2.05 -20.72 4.80
C ARG A 570 2.48 -21.94 5.62
N LEU A 571 1.93 -23.11 5.30
CA LEU A 571 2.26 -24.36 5.99
C LEU A 571 3.71 -24.79 5.73
N TYR A 572 4.19 -24.70 4.48
CA TYR A 572 5.61 -24.95 4.19
C TYR A 572 6.53 -24.06 5.02
N SER A 573 6.25 -22.75 5.06
CA SER A 573 7.06 -21.80 5.86
C SER A 573 7.11 -22.19 7.35
N LYS A 574 5.98 -22.64 7.92
CA LYS A 574 5.92 -23.12 9.30
C LYS A 574 6.68 -24.43 9.49
N LEU A 575 6.46 -25.42 8.62
CA LEU A 575 7.08 -26.74 8.71
C LEU A 575 8.59 -26.74 8.40
N GLU A 576 9.09 -25.75 7.66
CA GLU A 576 10.53 -25.57 7.40
C GLU A 576 11.27 -24.91 8.58
N ASN A 577 10.55 -24.34 9.55
CA ASN A 577 11.15 -23.82 10.77
C ASN A 577 11.79 -24.96 11.56
N LEU A 578 13.06 -24.78 11.94
CA LEU A 578 13.88 -25.81 12.61
C LEU A 578 13.27 -26.30 13.92
N ILE A 579 12.70 -25.41 14.73
CA ILE A 579 12.11 -25.74 16.03
C ILE A 579 10.83 -26.53 15.81
N ILE A 580 9.93 -26.04 14.94
CA ILE A 580 8.68 -26.74 14.60
C ILE A 580 8.97 -28.14 14.07
N ARG A 581 9.99 -28.27 13.22
CA ARG A 581 10.42 -29.58 12.71
C ARG A 581 10.87 -30.50 13.82
N GLN A 582 11.74 -30.04 14.72
CA GLN A 582 12.18 -30.86 15.86
C GLN A 582 11.00 -31.31 16.72
N LEU A 583 10.04 -30.43 16.99
CA LEU A 583 8.81 -30.78 17.71
C LEU A 583 8.02 -31.87 16.99
N ILE A 584 7.80 -31.72 15.69
CA ILE A 584 7.07 -32.71 14.87
C ILE A 584 7.79 -34.06 14.79
N LEU A 585 9.13 -34.06 14.73
CA LEU A 585 9.93 -35.28 14.70
C LEU A 585 10.03 -35.98 16.06
N SER A 586 9.65 -35.30 17.15
CA SER A 586 9.66 -35.85 18.51
C SER A 586 8.39 -36.59 18.92
N ILE A 587 7.35 -36.58 18.08
CA ILE A 587 6.07 -37.31 18.26
C ILE A 587 6.11 -38.64 17.49
#